data_AF-A0A4P7GRW6-F1
#
_entry.id   AF-A0A4P7GRW6-F1
#
_cell.length_a   1.000
_cell.length_b   1.000
_cell.length_c   1.000
_cell.angle_alpha   90.00
_cell.angle_beta   90.00
_cell.angle_gamma   90.00
#
_symmetry.space_group_name_H-M   'P 1'
#
loop_
_entity.id
_entity.type
_entity.pdbx_description
1 polymer ?
#
loop_
_entity_poly.entity_id
_entity_poly.type
_entity_poly.pdbx_seq_one_letter_code
_entity_poly.pdbx_strand_id
1 'polypeptide(L)' 'MSRLVRHDRNRPYEVRPEGAEKSIWICACGLSKNKPFCDGSHRRTRDEKEGVLYIYDDEGRVEVRSMY' A
#
# COMPACT_ATOMS: atom_id res chain seq x y z
N MET A 1 18.13 8.94 10.45
CA MET A 1 17.09 8.55 11.44
C MET A 1 16.00 7.81 10.69
N SER A 2 15.68 6.58 11.10
CA SER A 2 14.55 5.82 10.56
C SER A 2 13.24 6.35 11.15
N ARG A 3 12.17 6.33 10.35
CA ARG A 3 10.81 6.65 10.78
C ARG A 3 9.88 5.51 10.38
N LEU A 4 8.97 5.13 11.26
CA LEU A 4 7.89 4.21 10.93
C LEU A 4 6.69 5.03 10.44
N VAL A 5 6.13 4.66 9.29
CA VAL A 5 4.95 5.32 8.70
C VAL A 5 3.84 4.29 8.60
N ARG A 6 2.70 4.57 9.26
CA ARG A 6 1.53 3.70 9.19
C ARG A 6 0.77 3.94 7.87
N HIS A 7 0.46 2.87 7.15
CA HIS A 7 -0.38 2.89 5.96
C HIS A 7 -1.70 2.19 6.25
N ASP A 8 -2.79 2.94 6.35
CA ASP A 8 -4.13 2.39 6.63
C ASP A 8 -4.93 2.09 5.35
N ARG A 9 -4.54 2.70 4.22
CA ARG A 9 -5.25 2.55 2.94
C ARG A 9 -4.63 1.44 2.11
N ASN A 10 -5.40 0.42 1.79
CA ASN A 10 -4.96 -0.77 1.06
C ASN A 10 -5.27 -0.75 -0.45
N ARG A 11 -5.65 0.41 -1.02
CA ARG A 11 -6.04 0.58 -2.42
C ARG A 11 -5.54 1.91 -3.01
N PRO A 12 -5.21 1.97 -4.31
CA PRO A 12 -4.72 3.20 -4.93
C PRO A 12 -5.80 4.29 -5.00
N TYR A 13 -5.36 5.53 -5.18
CA TYR A 13 -6.24 6.63 -5.59
C TYR A 13 -6.41 6.60 -7.10
N GLU A 14 -7.63 6.71 -7.57
CA GLU A 14 -7.92 7.01 -8.97
C GLU A 14 -7.82 8.52 -9.16
N VAL A 15 -7.00 8.96 -10.11
CA VAL A 15 -6.89 10.36 -10.52
C VAL A 15 -7.30 10.42 -11.99
N ARG A 16 -8.25 11.30 -12.30
CA ARG A 16 -8.70 11.58 -13.67
C ARG A 16 -8.32 13.02 -14.03
N PRO A 17 -7.15 13.24 -14.63
CA PRO A 17 -6.76 14.57 -15.09
C PRO A 17 -7.72 15.07 -16.16
N GLU A 18 -7.96 16.38 -16.17
CA GLU A 18 -8.76 17.01 -17.22
C GLU A 18 -8.08 16.83 -18.58
N GLY A 19 -8.85 16.42 -19.59
CA GLY A 19 -8.35 16.16 -20.95
C GLY A 19 -7.57 14.85 -21.13
N ALA A 20 -7.39 14.04 -20.09
CA ALA A 20 -6.75 12.72 -20.22
C ALA A 20 -7.76 11.64 -20.64
N GLU A 21 -7.38 10.78 -21.59
CA GLU A 21 -8.21 9.66 -22.04
C GLU A 21 -8.33 8.54 -20.99
N LYS A 22 -7.37 8.45 -20.06
CA LYS A 22 -7.26 7.35 -19.09
C LYS A 22 -6.98 7.86 -17.68
N SER A 23 -7.56 7.19 -16.70
CA SER A 23 -7.24 7.40 -15.28
C SER A 23 -5.81 6.97 -14.97
N ILE A 24 -5.18 7.72 -14.06
CA ILE A 24 -3.90 7.38 -13.44
C ILE A 24 -4.18 6.85 -12.04
N TRP A 25 -3.44 5.81 -11.62
CA TRP A 25 -3.60 5.20 -10.31
C TRP A 25 -2.39 5.52 -9.43
N ILE A 26 -2.61 6.20 -8.31
CA ILE A 26 -1.56 6.59 -7.36
C ILE A 26 -1.54 5.61 -6.19
N CYS A 27 -0.35 5.08 -5.87
CA CYS A 27 -0.16 4.14 -4.78
C CYS A 27 -0.50 4.80 -3.43
N ALA A 28 -1.31 4.10 -2.63
CA ALA A 28 -1.57 4.49 -1.25
C ALA A 28 -1.30 3.36 -0.24
N CYS A 29 -1.09 2.13 -0.72
CA CYS A 29 -0.81 0.96 0.12
C CYS A 29 0.63 0.87 0.63
N GLY A 30 1.54 1.75 0.17
CA GLY A 30 2.95 1.71 0.59
C GLY A 30 3.79 0.60 -0.07
N LEU A 31 3.20 -0.35 -0.80
CA LEU A 31 3.93 -1.53 -1.31
C LEU A 31 4.44 -1.44 -2.76
N SER A 32 4.01 -0.45 -3.54
CA SER A 32 4.47 -0.36 -4.94
C SER A 32 5.98 -0.15 -5.05
N LYS A 33 6.63 -0.84 -5.99
CA LYS A 33 8.02 -0.62 -6.40
C LYS A 33 8.16 0.51 -7.44
N ASN A 34 7.05 0.98 -8.01
CA ASN A 34 7.00 2.06 -9.01
C ASN A 34 6.31 3.33 -8.46
N LYS A 35 6.65 3.74 -7.24
CA LYS A 35 6.05 4.94 -6.63
C LYS A 35 6.36 6.20 -7.48
N PRO A 36 5.43 7.16 -7.59
CA PRO A 36 4.16 7.26 -6.86
C PRO A 36 3.01 6.43 -7.45
N PHE A 37 3.23 5.76 -8.58
CA PHE A 37 2.18 5.05 -9.30
C PHE A 37 1.85 3.70 -8.66
N CYS A 38 0.65 3.21 -8.94
CA CYS A 38 0.25 1.87 -8.57
C CYS A 38 0.73 0.86 -9.61
N ASP A 39 1.46 -0.16 -9.16
CA ASP A 39 1.90 -1.32 -9.98
C ASP A 39 1.11 -2.61 -9.71
N GLY A 40 0.06 -2.53 -8.89
CA GLY A 40 -0.75 -3.69 -8.50
C GLY A 40 -0.32 -4.38 -7.21
N SER A 41 0.78 -3.97 -6.56
CA SER A 41 1.24 -4.56 -5.29
C SER A 41 0.22 -4.48 -4.15
N HIS A 42 -0.73 -3.54 -4.22
CA HIS A 42 -1.88 -3.46 -3.30
C HIS A 42 -2.77 -4.73 -3.29
N ARG A 43 -2.58 -5.67 -4.21
CA ARG A 43 -3.30 -6.96 -4.15
C ARG A 43 -2.85 -7.80 -2.95
N ARG A 44 -1.63 -7.60 -2.45
CA ARG A 44 -1.05 -8.27 -1.27
C ARG A 44 -1.71 -7.85 0.06
N THR A 45 -2.56 -6.82 0.04
CA THR A 45 -3.22 -6.27 1.22
C THR A 45 -4.73 -6.62 1.26
N ARG A 46 -5.23 -7.43 0.32
CA ARG A 46 -6.68 -7.72 0.17
C ARG A 46 -7.23 -8.65 1.25
N ASP A 47 -6.37 -9.49 1.82
CA ASP A 47 -6.68 -10.49 2.83
C ASP A 47 -6.22 -10.05 4.23
N GLU A 48 -5.83 -8.79 4.40
CA GLU A 48 -5.52 -8.22 5.71
C GLU A 48 -6.77 -8.24 6.60
N LYS A 49 -6.59 -8.72 7.83
CA LYS A 49 -7.66 -8.74 8.83
C LYS A 49 -7.80 -7.37 9.48
N GLU A 50 -9.03 -6.98 9.74
CA GLU A 50 -9.33 -5.75 10.47
C GLU A 50 -8.69 -5.77 11.86
N GLY A 51 -8.05 -4.66 12.25
CA GLY A 51 -7.39 -4.50 13.55
C GLY A 51 -6.05 -5.24 13.70
N VAL A 52 -5.59 -5.94 12.67
CA VAL A 52 -4.30 -6.65 12.70
C VAL A 52 -3.23 -5.83 12.00
N LEU A 53 -2.08 -5.65 12.65
CA LEU A 53 -0.94 -4.96 12.06
C LEU A 53 -0.06 -5.93 11.27
N TYR A 54 0.28 -5.53 10.05
CA TYR A 54 1.20 -6.25 9.18
C TYR A 54 2.45 -5.40 8.90
N ILE A 55 3.62 -6.04 8.93
CA ILE A 55 4.88 -5.46 8.43
C ILE A 55 5.22 -6.14 7.12
N TYR A 56 5.58 -5.34 6.12
CA TYR A 56 5.99 -5.79 4.80
C TYR A 56 7.46 -5.46 4.58
N ASP A 57 8.22 -6.43 4.09
CA ASP A 57 9.61 -6.30 3.68
C ASP A 57 9.84 -7.02 2.32
N ASP A 58 11.10 -7.16 1.94
CA ASP A 58 11.49 -7.85 0.71
C ASP A 58 11.29 -9.37 0.77
N GLU A 59 11.24 -9.95 1.98
CA GLU A 59 11.06 -11.38 2.21
C GLU A 59 9.58 -11.78 2.25
N GLY A 60 8.68 -10.86 2.63
CA GLY A 60 7.26 -11.13 2.64
C GLY A 60 6.42 -10.18 3.48
N ARG A 61 5.49 -10.78 4.25
CA ARG A 61 4.57 -10.11 5.16
C ARG A 61 4.56 -10.87 6.47
N VAL A 62 4.70 -10.16 7.59
CA VAL A 62 4.61 -10.73 8.94
C VAL A 62 3.44 -10.07 9.68
N GLU A 63 2.64 -10.89 10.36
CA GLU A 63 1.62 -10.44 11.31
C GLU A 63 2.29 -10.06 12.63
N VAL A 64 2.08 -8.82 13.08
CA VAL A 64 2.63 -8.34 14.36
C VAL A 64 1.67 -8.74 15.48
N ARG A 65 2.03 -9.78 16.24
CA ARG A 65 1.20 -10.33 17.33
C ARG A 65 1.38 -9.64 18.67
N SER A 66 2.56 -9.06 18.90
CA SER A 66 2.84 -8.21 20.06
C SER A 66 3.89 -7.19 19.67
N MET A 67 3.71 -5.94 20.08
CA MET A 67 4.76 -4.91 19.97
C MET A 67 5.71 -4.92 21.18
N TYR A 68 5.47 -5.78 22.17
CA TYR A 68 6.21 -5.88 23.43
C TYR A 68 6.40 -7.32 23.89
#